data_AF-A0A847ZDB5-F1
#
_entry.id   AF-A0A847ZDB5-F1
#
_cell.length_a   1.000
_cell.length_b   1.000
_cell.length_c   1.000
_cell.angle_alpha   90.00
_cell.angle_beta   90.00
_cell.angle_gamma   90.00
#
_symmetry.space_group_name_H-M   'P 1'
#
loop_
_entity.id
_entity.type
_entity.pdbx_description
1 polymer ?
#
loop_
_entity_poly.entity_id
_entity_poly.type
_entity_poly.pdbx_seq_one_letter_code
_entity_poly.pdbx_strand_id
1 'polypeptide(L)' 'KQNAEQAQARKSQVGSGDRSERIRTYNFPQGRVTDHRINLTRYDLDSFINGNIGAMIDALASHHRTEMLGKQGR' A
#
# COMPACT_ATOMS: atom_id res chain seq x y z
N LYS A 1 19.40 -10.78 21.02
CA LYS A 1 18.33 -9.78 21.24
C LYS A 1 18.05 -8.99 19.97
N GLN A 2 19.04 -8.32 19.38
CA GLN A 2 18.92 -7.58 18.11
C GLN A 2 18.29 -8.38 16.95
N ASN A 3 18.72 -9.63 16.72
CA ASN A 3 18.13 -10.47 15.66
C ASN A 3 16.65 -10.79 15.89
N ALA A 4 16.23 -10.93 17.15
CA ALA A 4 14.85 -11.24 17.51
C ALA A 4 13.94 -10.01 17.32
N GLU A 5 14.42 -8.83 17.70
CA GLU A 5 13.73 -7.56 17.47
C GLU A 5 13.56 -7.27 15.97
N GLN A 6 14.62 -7.49 15.18
CA GLN A 6 14.53 -7.36 13.73
C GLN A 6 13.58 -8.38 13.11
N ALA A 7 13.59 -9.64 13.58
CA ALA A 7 12.68 -10.66 13.10
C ALA A 7 11.21 -10.30 13.41
N GLN A 8 10.94 -9.79 14.61
CA GLN A 8 9.61 -9.33 15.01
C GLN A 8 9.15 -8.13 14.17
N ALA A 9 10.02 -7.14 13.95
CA ALA A 9 9.71 -5.97 13.12
C ALA A 9 9.47 -6.34 11.65
N ARG A 10 10.22 -7.30 11.10
CA ARG A 10 9.95 -7.82 9.75
C ARG A 10 8.60 -8.53 9.69
N LYS A 11 8.31 -9.37 10.69
CA LYS A 11 7.04 -10.11 10.75
C LYS A 11 5.84 -9.17 10.79
N SER A 12 5.91 -8.06 11.52
CA SER A 12 4.82 -7.08 11.56
C SER A 12 4.65 -6.29 10.25
N GLN A 13 5.72 -6.07 9.48
CA GLN A 13 5.65 -5.38 8.19
C GLN A 13 5.13 -6.28 7.05
N VAL A 14 5.51 -7.56 7.06
CA VAL A 14 5.11 -8.52 6.02
C VAL A 14 3.72 -9.09 6.27
N GLY A 15 3.30 -9.17 7.54
CA GLY A 15 2.04 -9.80 7.92
C GLY A 15 2.11 -11.32 7.90
N SER A 16 0.97 -11.97 7.66
CA SER A 16 0.86 -13.42 7.50
C SER A 16 1.18 -13.90 6.08
N GLY A 17 1.18 -12.98 5.10
CA GLY A 17 1.35 -13.30 3.69
C GLY A 17 0.09 -13.88 3.03
N ASP A 18 -1.04 -13.91 3.76
CA ASP A 18 -2.31 -14.35 3.19
C ASP A 18 -2.83 -13.40 2.12
N ARG A 19 -3.59 -13.94 1.17
CA ARG A 19 -4.19 -13.20 0.06
C ARG A 19 -5.17 -12.12 0.56
N SER A 20 -5.80 -12.32 1.71
CA SER A 20 -6.69 -11.32 2.31
C SER A 20 -5.95 -10.05 2.77
N GLU A 21 -4.66 -10.16 3.10
CA GLU A 21 -3.81 -9.06 3.58
C GLU A 21 -3.10 -8.29 2.46
N ARG A 22 -3.40 -8.61 1.19
CA ARG A 22 -2.77 -7.93 0.05
C ARG A 22 -3.05 -6.42 0.09
N ILE A 23 -1.99 -5.62 0.09
CA ILE A 23 -2.11 -4.17 0.02
C ILE A 23 -2.45 -3.67 -1.39
N ARG A 24 -2.14 -4.47 -2.42
CA ARG A 24 -2.29 -4.07 -3.82
C ARG A 24 -2.51 -5.28 -4.73
N THR A 25 -3.29 -5.08 -5.79
CA THR A 25 -3.50 -6.06 -6.86
C THR A 25 -3.10 -5.47 -8.20
N TYR A 26 -2.28 -6.21 -8.95
CA TYR A 26 -1.92 -5.90 -10.33
C TYR A 26 -2.70 -6.84 -11.26
N ASN A 27 -3.49 -6.28 -12.17
CA ASN A 27 -4.30 -7.02 -13.12
C ASN A 27 -3.79 -6.72 -14.54
N PHE A 28 -2.89 -7.56 -15.03
CA PHE A 28 -2.24 -7.40 -16.33
C PHE A 28 -3.21 -7.47 -17.51
N PRO A 29 -4.14 -8.45 -17.60
CA PRO A 29 -5.10 -8.51 -18.70
C PRO A 29 -5.97 -7.25 -18.84
N GLN A 30 -6.28 -6.58 -17.73
CA GLN A 30 -7.12 -5.37 -17.72
C GLN A 30 -6.30 -4.09 -17.52
N GLY A 31 -4.96 -4.18 -17.56
CA GLY A 31 -4.06 -3.03 -17.50
C GLY A 31 -4.21 -2.15 -16.25
N ARG A 32 -4.64 -2.70 -15.10
CA ARG A 32 -4.92 -1.89 -13.90
C ARG A 32 -4.16 -2.32 -12.65
N VAL A 33 -3.96 -1.36 -11.76
CA VAL A 33 -3.46 -1.55 -10.40
C VAL A 33 -4.48 -0.99 -9.41
N THR A 34 -4.79 -1.76 -8.36
CA THR A 34 -5.68 -1.32 -7.28
C THR A 34 -4.93 -1.41 -5.95
N ASP A 35 -4.88 -0.32 -5.20
CA ASP A 35 -4.35 -0.27 -3.83
C ASP A 35 -5.50 -0.34 -2.83
N HIS A 36 -5.53 -1.41 -2.02
CA HIS A 36 -6.66 -1.74 -1.13
C HIS A 36 -6.64 -0.92 0.17
N ARG A 37 -5.53 -0.24 0.48
CA ARG A 37 -5.43 0.61 1.68
C ARG A 37 -6.34 1.83 1.60
N ILE A 38 -6.56 2.33 0.38
CA ILE A 38 -7.35 3.54 0.09
C ILE A 38 -8.40 3.31 -1.00
N ASN A 39 -8.58 2.05 -1.43
CA ASN A 39 -9.47 1.64 -2.53
C ASN A 39 -9.28 2.42 -3.84
N LEU A 40 -8.04 2.83 -4.14
CA LEU A 40 -7.70 3.57 -5.35
C LEU A 40 -7.34 2.61 -6.47
N THR A 41 -8.00 2.74 -7.63
CA THR A 41 -7.68 1.99 -8.84
C THR A 41 -7.15 2.93 -9.91
N ARG A 42 -6.04 2.54 -10.56
CA ARG A 42 -5.50 3.20 -11.75
C ARG A 42 -5.48 2.22 -12.92
N TYR A 43 -5.74 2.72 -14.12
CA TYR A 43 -5.85 1.94 -15.36
C TYR A 43 -4.62 2.07 -16.27
N ASP A 44 -3.48 2.49 -15.70
CA ASP A 44 -2.23 2.76 -16.39
C ASP A 44 -1.10 1.84 -15.88
N LEU A 45 -1.38 0.54 -15.74
CA LEU A 45 -0.47 -0.44 -15.13
C LEU A 45 0.93 -0.44 -15.73
N ASP A 46 1.05 -0.34 -17.06
CA ASP A 46 2.34 -0.36 -17.72
C ASP A 46 3.22 0.82 -17.28
N SER A 47 2.68 2.04 -17.33
CA SER A 47 3.35 3.24 -16.83
C SER A 47 3.71 3.12 -15.34
N PHE A 48 2.79 2.56 -14.54
CA PHE A 48 3.00 2.34 -13.11
C PHE A 48 4.18 1.40 -12.83
N ILE A 49 4.26 0.26 -13.53
CA ILE A 49 5.36 -0.71 -13.40
C ILE A 49 6.68 -0.11 -13.90
N ASN A 50 6.61 0.73 -14.93
CA ASN A 50 7.76 1.47 -15.47
C ASN A 50 8.23 2.64 -14.58
N GLY A 51 7.68 2.78 -13.37
CA GLY A 51 8.18 3.71 -12.34
C GLY A 51 7.34 4.97 -12.15
N ASN A 52 6.27 5.17 -12.92
CA ASN A 52 5.35 6.30 -12.73
C ASN A 52 4.40 6.05 -11.54
N ILE A 53 4.97 5.98 -10.33
CA ILE A 53 4.26 5.64 -9.10
C ILE A 53 3.97 6.85 -8.19
N GLY A 54 4.50 8.03 -8.52
CA GLY A 54 4.44 9.23 -7.67
C GLY A 54 3.00 9.59 -7.26
N ALA A 55 2.09 9.66 -8.23
CA ALA A 55 0.70 9.98 -7.97
C ALA A 55 -0.01 8.99 -7.01
N MET A 56 0.38 7.72 -6.99
CA MET A 56 -0.14 6.75 -6.02
C MET A 56 0.43 6.99 -4.63
N ILE A 57 1.74 7.30 -4.53
CA ILE A 57 2.40 7.61 -3.26
C ILE A 57 1.78 8.85 -2.64
N ASP A 58 1.55 9.90 -3.43
CA ASP A 58 0.94 11.14 -2.96
C ASP A 58 -0.48 10.92 -2.44
N ALA A 59 -1.28 10.12 -3.15
CA ALA A 59 -2.62 9.75 -2.70
C ALA A 59 -2.60 8.99 -1.36
N LEU A 60 -1.68 8.04 -1.19
CA LEU A 60 -1.49 7.30 0.06
C LEU A 60 -1.05 8.21 1.22
N ALA A 61 -0.08 9.10 0.97
CA ALA A 61 0.42 10.03 1.97
C ALA A 61 -0.66 11.04 2.40
N SER A 62 -1.46 11.53 1.45
CA SER A 62 -2.59 12.41 1.71
C SER A 62 -3.65 11.71 2.56
N HIS A 63 -4.05 10.49 2.18
CA HIS A 63 -4.99 9.69 2.97
C HIS A 63 -4.49 9.45 4.40
N HIS A 64 -3.22 9.08 4.56
CA HIS A 64 -2.62 8.88 5.88
C HIS A 64 -2.66 10.17 6.73
N ARG A 65 -2.39 11.33 6.13
CA ARG A 65 -2.47 12.62 6.82
C ARG A 65 -3.89 12.94 7.29
N THR A 66 -4.88 12.70 6.43
CA THR A 66 -6.31 12.89 6.75
C THR A 66 -6.75 11.98 7.89
N GLU A 67 -6.36 10.70 7.87
CA GLU A 67 -6.64 9.74 8.94
C GLU A 67 -6.04 10.18 10.29
N MET A 68 -4.81 10.70 10.28
CA MET A 68 -4.15 11.20 11.49
C MET A 68 -4.85 12.43 12.07
N LEU A 69 -5.26 13.38 11.23
CA LEU A 69 -6.00 14.57 11.66
C LEU A 69 -7.40 14.20 12.18
N GLY A 70 -8.10 13.28 11.49
CA GLY A 70 -9.42 12.80 11.92
C GLY A 70 -9.40 12.01 13.23
N LYS A 71 -8.27 11.39 13.58
CA LYS A 71 -8.04 10.74 14.88
C LYS A 71 -7.69 11.73 15.99
N GLN A 72 -7.07 12.87 15.68
CA GLN A 72 -6.78 13.92 16.66
C GLN A 72 -8.03 14.73 17.05
N GLY A 73 -9.06 14.76 16.19
CA GLY A 73 -10.33 15.44 16.45
C GLY A 73 -11.42 14.56 17.09
N ARG A 74 -11.11 13.31 17.47
CA ARG A 74 -12.04 12.38 18.14
C ARG A 74 -11.61 12.09 19.57
#